data_AF-A0AAV4QAY5-F1
#
_entry.id   AF-A0AAV4QAY5-F1
#
_cell.length_a   1.000
_cell.length_b   1.000
_cell.length_c   1.000
_cell.angle_alpha   90.00
_cell.angle_beta   90.00
_cell.angle_gamma   90.00
#
_symmetry.space_group_name_H-M   'P 1'
#
loop_
_entity.id
_entity.type
_entity.pdbx_description
1 polymer ?
#
loop_
_entity_poly.entity_id
_entity_poly.type
_entity_poly.pdbx_seq_one_letter_code
_entity_poly.pdbx_strand_id
1 'polypeptide(L)' 'MSTNKIVTNPLHLYRHLLRKCKKLPVNVQDHYRHHLRQSFNSHLDEADPVRVKQIISRAIEDADWILKRYLMI' A
#
# COMPACT_ATOMS: atom_id res chain seq x y z
N MET A 1 -2.17 19.03 4.62
CA MET A 1 -0.85 18.53 5.06
C MET A 1 -0.80 17.01 4.95
N SER A 2 0.03 16.46 4.06
CA SER A 2 0.84 15.24 4.29
C SER A 2 1.51 14.78 2.98
N THR A 3 2.80 15.07 2.89
CA THR A 3 3.87 14.38 2.14
C THR A 3 3.49 13.39 1.02
N ASN A 4 2.82 13.86 -0.03
CA ASN A 4 2.78 13.18 -1.34
C ASN A 4 4.14 13.33 -2.06
N LYS A 5 5.23 12.87 -1.42
CA LYS A 5 6.48 12.62 -2.12
C LYS A 5 6.25 11.38 -2.96
N ILE A 6 5.80 11.65 -4.18
CA ILE A 6 5.33 10.75 -5.23
C ILE A 6 6.03 9.40 -5.14
N VAL A 7 5.33 8.43 -4.58
CA VAL A 7 5.71 7.03 -4.66
C VAL A 7 5.47 6.63 -6.11
N THR A 8 6.44 6.86 -7.00
CA THR A 8 6.33 6.47 -8.41
C THR A 8 6.86 5.06 -8.67
N ASN A 9 7.57 4.49 -7.69
CA ASN A 9 8.27 3.23 -7.83
C ASN A 9 7.59 2.14 -6.98
N PRO A 10 7.27 0.96 -7.56
CA PRO A 10 6.67 -0.17 -6.83
C PRO A 10 7.42 -0.56 -5.56
N LEU A 11 8.76 -0.52 -5.55
CA LEU A 11 9.57 -0.83 -4.37
C LEU A 11 9.36 0.21 -3.25
N HIS A 12 9.25 1.48 -3.60
CA HIS A 12 8.95 2.54 -2.63
C HIS A 12 7.54 2.37 -2.07
N LEU A 13 6.58 1.96 -2.91
CA LEU A 13 5.22 1.66 -2.49
C LEU A 13 5.21 0.51 -1.49
N TYR A 14 5.87 -0.61 -1.82
CA TYR A 14 5.91 -1.77 -0.94
C TYR A 14 6.45 -1.42 0.46
N ARG A 15 7.57 -0.69 0.51
CA ARG A 15 8.15 -0.22 1.78
C ARG A 15 7.23 0.76 2.51
N HIS A 16 6.56 1.64 1.78
CA HIS A 16 5.60 2.59 2.36
C HIS A 16 4.42 1.85 3.01
N LEU A 17 3.80 0.92 2.29
CA LEU A 17 2.68 0.12 2.77
C LEU A 17 3.05 -0.75 3.97
N LEU A 18 4.25 -1.35 3.98
CA LEU A 18 4.74 -2.08 5.16
C LEU A 18 4.86 -1.19 6.41
N ARG A 19 5.31 0.06 6.27
CA ARG A 19 5.34 1.02 7.39
C ARG A 19 3.93 1.39 7.85
N LYS A 20 2.97 1.51 6.93
CA LYS A 20 1.55 1.75 7.23
C LYS A 20 0.96 0.55 7.99
N CYS A 21 1.24 -0.69 7.58
CA CYS A 21 0.81 -1.89 8.31
C CYS A 21 1.30 -1.91 9.77
N LYS A 22 2.50 -1.41 10.06
CA LYS A 22 3.01 -1.33 11.45
C LYS A 22 2.19 -0.40 12.34
N LYS A 23 1.40 0.52 11.77
CA LYS A 23 0.49 1.39 12.53
C LYS A 23 -0.84 0.72 12.88
N LEU A 24 -1.18 -0.39 12.24
CA LEU A 24 -2.42 -1.12 12.51
C LEU A 24 -2.32 -1.90 13.84
N PRO A 25 -3.46 -2.26 14.45
CA PRO A 25 -3.49 -3.17 15.60
C PRO A 25 -2.74 -4.48 15.31
N VAL A 26 -1.99 -4.98 16.30
CA VAL A 26 -1.05 -6.10 16.15
C VAL A 26 -1.72 -7.34 15.55
N ASN A 27 -2.94 -7.64 15.96
CA ASN A 27 -3.71 -8.81 15.53
C ASN A 27 -4.10 -8.78 14.03
N VAL A 28 -4.06 -7.62 13.36
CA VAL A 28 -4.39 -7.53 11.92
C VAL A 28 -3.17 -7.28 11.04
N GLN A 29 -1.99 -6.98 11.61
CA GLN A 29 -0.84 -6.59 10.80
C GLN A 29 -0.39 -7.69 9.85
N ASP A 30 -0.38 -8.95 10.30
CA ASP A 30 0.12 -10.06 9.48
C ASP A 30 -0.81 -10.36 8.31
N HIS A 31 -2.12 -10.27 8.50
CA HIS A 31 -3.11 -10.34 7.42
C HIS A 31 -2.78 -9.36 6.30
N TYR A 32 -2.57 -8.07 6.63
CA TYR A 32 -2.24 -7.06 5.62
C TYR A 32 -0.83 -7.23 5.04
N ARG A 33 0.15 -7.70 5.82
CA ARG A 33 1.49 -8.04 5.29
C ARG A 33 1.42 -9.16 4.26
N HIS A 34 0.62 -10.19 4.49
CA HIS A 34 0.42 -11.27 3.52
C HIS A 34 -0.34 -10.80 2.29
N HIS A 35 -1.41 -10.03 2.48
CA HIS A 35 -2.18 -9.45 1.39
C HIS A 35 -1.31 -8.56 0.48
N LEU A 36 -0.43 -7.73 1.05
CA LEU A 36 0.53 -6.93 0.28
C LEU A 36 1.47 -7.80 -0.57
N ARG A 37 2.03 -8.87 -0.01
CA ARG A 37 2.90 -9.78 -0.78
C ARG A 37 2.15 -10.41 -1.96
N GLN A 38 0.93 -10.90 -1.71
CA GLN A 38 0.11 -11.51 -2.75
C GLN A 38 -0.26 -10.50 -3.85
N SER A 39 -0.69 -9.29 -3.47
CA SER A 39 -1.04 -8.23 -4.42
C SER A 39 0.12 -7.78 -5.28
N PHE A 40 1.35 -7.71 -4.73
CA PHE A 40 2.53 -7.42 -5.54
C PHE A 40 2.85 -8.56 -6.51
N ASN A 41 2.72 -9.81 -6.06
CA ASN A 41 2.95 -10.97 -6.91
C ASN A 41 1.94 -11.05 -8.08
N SER A 42 0.69 -10.60 -7.90
CA SER A 42 -0.31 -10.60 -8.98
C SER A 42 -0.05 -9.54 -10.06
N HIS A 43 0.92 -8.64 -9.87
CA HIS A 43 1.26 -7.57 -10.81
C HIS A 43 2.72 -7.64 -11.30
N LEU A 44 3.38 -8.80 -11.16
CA LEU A 44 4.79 -8.96 -11.56
C LEU A 44 5.02 -8.70 -13.05
N ASP A 45 4.07 -9.11 -13.89
CA ASP A 45 4.17 -9.00 -15.35
C ASP A 45 3.59 -7.66 -15.88
N GLU A 46 3.15 -6.77 -14.99
CA GLU A 46 2.60 -5.47 -15.38
C GLU A 46 3.73 -4.49 -15.76
N ALA A 47 3.87 -4.25 -17.06
CA ALA A 47 4.88 -3.37 -17.62
C ALA A 47 4.33 -2.02 -18.11
N ASP A 48 3.01 -1.83 -18.19
CA ASP A 48 2.44 -0.56 -18.65
C ASP A 48 2.61 0.52 -17.57
N PRO A 49 3.39 1.58 -17.84
CA PRO A 49 3.65 2.62 -16.85
C PRO A 49 2.39 3.38 -16.41
N VAL A 50 1.36 3.47 -17.24
CA VAL A 50 0.09 4.11 -16.88
C VAL A 50 -0.66 3.22 -15.89
N ARG A 51 -0.74 1.92 -16.19
CA ARG A 51 -1.41 0.94 -15.33
C ARG A 51 -0.71 0.79 -13.99
N VAL A 52 0.62 0.73 -13.96
CA VAL A 52 1.43 0.73 -12.72
C VAL A 52 1.12 1.94 -11.85
N LYS A 53 1.06 3.15 -12.44
CA LYS A 53 0.71 4.38 -11.70
C LYS A 53 -0.68 4.32 -11.10
N GLN A 54 -1.67 3.81 -11.83
CA GLN A 54 -3.03 3.64 -11.34
C GLN A 54 -3.09 2.66 -10.15
N ILE A 55 -2.39 1.51 -10.25
CA ILE A 55 -2.28 0.53 -9.16
C ILE A 55 -1.67 1.20 -7.93
N ILE A 56 -0.59 1.96 -8.11
CA ILE A 56 0.08 2.64 -7.01
C ILE A 56 -0.84 3.66 -6.34
N SER A 57 -1.51 4.52 -7.10
CA SER A 57 -2.46 5.51 -6.57
C SER A 57 -3.55 4.82 -5.75
N ARG A 58 -4.13 3.76 -6.31
CA ARG A 58 -5.21 3.02 -5.67
C ARG A 58 -4.75 2.36 -4.37
N ALA A 59 -3.58 1.73 -4.36
CA ALA A 59 -3.02 1.08 -3.18
C ALA A 59 -2.76 2.08 -2.03
N ILE A 60 -2.38 3.32 -2.35
CA ILE A 60 -2.21 4.39 -1.35
C ILE A 60 -3.56 4.79 -0.75
N GLU A 61 -4.57 5.04 -1.60
CA GLU A 61 -5.93 5.38 -1.17
C GLU A 61 -6.53 4.30 -0.26
N ASP A 62 -6.41 3.03 -0.66
CA ASP A 62 -6.92 1.90 0.10
C ASP A 62 -6.21 1.78 1.46
N ALA A 63 -4.89 1.97 1.50
CA ALA A 63 -4.13 1.92 2.75
C ALA A 63 -4.49 3.06 3.72
N ASP A 64 -4.70 4.27 3.19
CA ASP A 64 -5.13 5.41 4.00
C ASP A 64 -6.56 5.22 4.53
N TRP A 65 -7.46 4.68 3.72
CA TRP A 65 -8.82 4.34 4.14
C TRP A 65 -8.83 3.27 5.24
N ILE A 66 -8.03 2.20 5.09
CA ILE A 66 -7.88 1.14 6.10
C ILE A 66 -7.38 1.72 7.42
N LEU A 67 -6.32 2.54 7.38
CA LEU A 67 -5.78 3.16 8.59
C LEU A 67 -6.81 4.04 9.28
N LYS A 68 -7.53 4.86 8.52
CA LYS A 68 -8.61 5.69 9.07
C LYS A 68 -9.64 4.83 9.81
N ARG A 69 -10.06 3.72 9.20
CA ARG A 69 -11.05 2.80 9.78
C ARG A 69 -10.58 2.17 11.10
N TYR A 70 -9.33 1.70 11.17
CA TYR A 70 -8.82 1.03 12.37
C TYR A 70 -8.39 1.97 13.48
N LEU A 71 -7.88 3.15 13.12
CA LEU A 71 -7.36 4.11 14.09
C LEU A 71 -8.42 5.11 14.56
N MET A 72 -9.63 5.06 13.99
CA MET A 72 -10.75 5.96 14.32
C MET A 72 -10.31 7.43 14.37
N ILE A 73 -9.51 7.86 13.38
CA ILE A 73 -9.06 9.25 13.21
C ILE A 73 -9.98 9.96 12.21
#